data_AF-A0A0C2GZX2-F1
#
_entry.id   AF-A0A0C2GZX2-F1
#
_cell.length_a   1.000
_cell.length_b   1.000
_cell.length_c   1.000
_cell.angle_alpha   90.00
_cell.angle_beta   90.00
_cell.angle_gamma   90.00
#
_symmetry.space_group_name_H-M   'P 1'
#
loop_
_entity.id
_entity.type
_entity.pdbx_description
1 polymer ?
#
loop_
_entity_poly.entity_id
_entity_poly.type
_entity_poly.pdbx_seq_one_letter_code
_entity_poly.pdbx_strand_id
1 'polypeptide(L)'
;MYHSSARTKAGIVSEKFRDVITEVQRYDDRLIKIMIVYGLIWCAHVRNDQMITLLVSDNHSPSRDRVNQVLANQPEFAAAFHCNVGTPMNPTERCAVW
;
A
#
# COMPACT_ATOMS: atom_id res chain seq x y z
N MET A 1 -16.69 -32.42 3.19
CA MET A 1 -17.78 -32.40 2.20
C MET A 1 -17.65 -31.13 1.40
N TYR A 2 -17.47 -31.31 0.10
CA TYR A 2 -17.26 -30.26 -0.89
C TYR A 2 -18.49 -29.35 -1.01
N HIS A 3 -18.33 -28.05 -0.83
CA HIS A 3 -19.18 -27.09 -1.53
C HIS A 3 -18.38 -26.47 -2.68
N SER A 4 -18.70 -26.98 -3.86
CA SER A 4 -18.31 -26.52 -5.19
C SER A 4 -18.53 -25.01 -5.33
N SER A 5 -17.44 -24.24 -5.42
CA SER A 5 -17.47 -22.91 -6.01
C SER A 5 -17.52 -23.10 -7.52
N ALA A 6 -18.64 -22.70 -8.12
CA ALA A 6 -18.87 -22.80 -9.55
C ALA A 6 -17.76 -22.08 -10.32
N ARG A 7 -17.06 -22.81 -11.19
CA ARG A 7 -16.21 -22.23 -12.24
C ARG A 7 -17.10 -21.43 -13.19
N THR A 8 -17.07 -20.10 -13.09
CA THR A 8 -17.58 -19.20 -14.12
C THR A 8 -16.44 -18.58 -14.93
N LYS A 9 -16.72 -18.41 -16.21
CA LYS A 9 -15.80 -18.22 -17.33
C LYS A 9 -15.03 -16.88 -17.25
N ALA A 10 -13.76 -16.91 -17.67
CA ALA A 10 -12.88 -15.78 -18.02
C ALA A 10 -12.71 -14.63 -16.99
N GLY A 11 -11.52 -14.55 -16.38
CA GLY A 11 -10.87 -13.27 -16.04
C GLY A 11 -11.63 -12.28 -15.15
N ILE A 12 -12.18 -12.72 -14.02
CA ILE A 12 -12.92 -11.82 -13.12
C ILE A 12 -11.94 -11.03 -12.24
N VAL A 13 -11.52 -9.88 -12.73
CA VAL A 13 -11.14 -8.77 -11.86
C VAL A 13 -12.41 -8.35 -11.09
N SER A 14 -12.35 -8.33 -9.75
CA SER A 14 -13.52 -7.99 -8.94
C SER A 14 -14.02 -6.57 -9.26
N GLU A 15 -15.31 -6.32 -9.15
CA GLU A 15 -15.90 -4.98 -9.35
C GLU A 15 -15.21 -3.93 -8.48
N LYS A 16 -14.97 -4.30 -7.20
CA LYS A 16 -14.18 -3.50 -6.26
C LYS A 16 -12.79 -3.13 -6.78
N PHE A 17 -12.10 -4.04 -7.48
CA PHE A 17 -10.80 -3.73 -8.07
C PHE A 17 -10.94 -2.77 -9.25
N ARG A 18 -11.97 -2.92 -10.09
CA ARG A 18 -12.24 -1.99 -11.20
C ARG A 18 -12.51 -0.58 -10.68
N ASP A 19 -13.25 -0.45 -9.58
CA ASP A 19 -13.53 0.84 -8.96
C ASP A 19 -12.26 1.51 -8.47
N VAL A 20 -11.40 0.77 -7.75
CA VAL A 20 -10.10 1.29 -7.29
C VAL A 20 -9.25 1.79 -8.45
N ILE A 21 -9.16 1.03 -9.55
CA ILE A 21 -8.39 1.46 -10.72
C ILE A 21 -9.00 2.73 -11.34
N THR A 22 -10.32 2.82 -11.42
CA THR A 22 -11.02 3.98 -11.99
C THR A 22 -10.78 5.22 -11.13
N GLU A 23 -10.80 5.11 -9.81
CA GLU A 23 -10.49 6.22 -8.89
C GLU A 23 -9.04 6.69 -9.02
N VAL A 24 -8.08 5.76 -9.06
CA VAL A 24 -6.65 6.10 -9.22
C VAL A 24 -6.38 6.78 -10.56
N GLN A 25 -7.11 6.41 -11.61
CA GLN A 25 -6.96 7.02 -12.93
C GLN A 25 -7.36 8.50 -12.95
N ARG A 26 -8.22 8.96 -12.03
CA ARG A 26 -8.69 10.36 -11.95
C ARG A 26 -7.63 11.35 -11.46
N TYR A 27 -6.53 10.89 -10.88
CA TYR A 27 -5.45 11.80 -10.46
C TYR A 27 -4.68 12.32 -11.68
N ASP A 28 -4.64 13.63 -11.87
CA ASP A 28 -3.88 14.26 -12.97
C ASP A 28 -2.37 14.27 -12.69
N ASP A 29 -1.99 14.49 -11.43
CA ASP A 29 -0.60 14.47 -11.01
C ASP A 29 -0.05 13.04 -11.06
N ARG A 30 0.96 12.85 -11.93
CA ARG A 30 1.59 11.55 -12.16
C ARG A 30 2.32 11.03 -10.92
N LEU A 31 2.96 11.92 -10.16
CA LEU A 31 3.72 11.54 -8.98
C LEU A 31 2.79 11.06 -7.86
N ILE A 32 1.71 11.80 -7.59
CA ILE A 32 0.65 11.40 -6.65
C ILE A 32 0.07 10.04 -7.06
N LYS A 33 -0.23 9.85 -8.35
CA LYS A 33 -0.75 8.58 -8.88
C LYS A 33 0.19 7.40 -8.59
N ILE A 34 1.49 7.56 -8.82
CA ILE A 34 2.48 6.51 -8.55
C ILE A 34 2.55 6.20 -7.05
N MET A 35 2.52 7.21 -6.19
CA MET A 35 2.55 7.02 -4.73
C MET A 35 1.32 6.25 -4.22
N ILE A 36 0.13 6.56 -4.77
CA ILE A 36 -1.10 5.83 -4.44
C ILE A 36 -1.03 4.38 -4.94
N VAL A 37 -0.62 4.16 -6.19
CA VAL A 37 -0.46 2.80 -6.74
C VAL A 37 0.56 1.99 -5.94
N TYR A 38 1.66 2.60 -5.52
CA TYR A 38 2.65 1.96 -4.67
C TYR A 38 2.03 1.44 -3.37
N GLY A 39 1.21 2.26 -2.70
CA GLY A 39 0.46 1.84 -1.51
C GLY A 39 -0.50 0.68 -1.79
N LEU A 40 -1.21 0.73 -2.93
CA LEU A 40 -2.20 -0.28 -3.31
C LEU A 40 -1.61 -1.67 -3.56
N ILE A 41 -0.39 -1.75 -4.10
CA ILE A 41 0.30 -3.04 -4.33
C ILE A 41 0.57 -3.78 -3.00
N TRP A 42 0.71 -3.05 -1.89
CA TRP A 42 0.96 -3.59 -0.56
C TRP A 42 -0.29 -3.64 0.32
N CYS A 43 -1.48 -3.30 -0.20
CA CYS A 43 -2.72 -3.41 0.56
C CYS A 43 -3.01 -4.87 0.92
N ALA A 44 -2.80 -5.23 2.18
CA ALA A 44 -3.04 -6.56 2.71
C ALA A 44 -3.59 -6.49 4.14
N HIS A 45 -4.36 -7.50 4.53
CA HIS A 45 -4.82 -7.70 5.89
C HIS A 45 -4.41 -9.09 6.36
N VAL A 46 -3.69 -9.15 7.47
CA VAL A 46 -3.16 -10.38 8.06
C VAL A 46 -3.78 -10.55 9.44
N ARG A 47 -4.16 -11.78 9.80
CA ARG A 47 -4.69 -12.07 11.14
C ARG A 47 -3.60 -11.85 12.19
N ASN A 48 -3.99 -11.48 13.41
CA ASN A 48 -3.05 -11.13 14.48
C ASN A 48 -2.12 -12.29 14.85
N ASP A 49 -2.63 -13.52 14.91
CA ASP A 49 -1.85 -14.74 15.18
C ASP A 49 -0.77 -14.97 14.12
N GLN A 50 -1.15 -14.81 12.84
CA GLN A 50 -0.22 -14.92 11.73
C GLN A 50 0.78 -13.76 11.71
N MET A 51 0.38 -12.54 12.08
CA MET A 51 1.28 -11.40 12.17
C MET A 51 2.38 -11.65 13.20
N ILE A 52 2.07 -12.25 14.36
CA ILE A 52 3.09 -12.62 15.35
C ILE A 52 4.13 -13.56 14.75
N THR A 53 3.69 -14.59 14.02
CA THR A 53 4.60 -15.52 13.34
C THR A 53 5.46 -14.78 12.31
N LEU A 54 4.86 -13.95 11.44
CA LEU A 54 5.57 -13.22 10.40
C LEU A 54 6.61 -12.25 10.97
N LEU A 55 6.31 -11.58 12.07
CA LEU A 55 7.26 -10.68 12.74
C LEU A 55 8.56 -11.37 13.18
N VAL A 56 8.52 -12.69 13.40
CA VAL A 56 9.68 -13.49 13.82
C VAL A 56 10.32 -14.23 12.64
N SER A 57 9.52 -14.71 11.68
CA SER A 57 10.00 -15.60 10.62
C SER A 57 10.24 -14.92 9.27
N ASP A 58 9.56 -13.82 8.97
CA ASP A 58 9.72 -13.10 7.71
C ASP A 58 10.84 -12.07 7.87
N ASN A 59 11.84 -12.12 6.98
CA ASN A 59 12.95 -11.19 7.00
C ASN A 59 12.58 -9.82 6.41
N HIS A 60 11.38 -9.68 5.86
CA HIS A 60 10.90 -8.41 5.37
C HIS A 60 9.95 -7.70 6.36
N SER A 61 9.90 -6.38 6.23
CA SER A 61 8.94 -5.57 6.99
C SER A 61 7.48 -5.88 6.60
N PRO A 62 6.54 -5.73 7.56
CA PRO A 62 5.10 -5.84 7.27
C PRO A 62 4.63 -4.86 6.20
N SER A 63 3.58 -5.22 5.46
CA SER A 63 3.12 -4.44 4.30
C SER A 63 2.80 -2.97 4.61
N ARG A 64 2.23 -2.68 5.79
CA ARG A 64 1.95 -1.30 6.22
C ARG A 64 3.24 -0.49 6.36
N ASP A 65 4.27 -1.08 6.96
CA ASP A 65 5.53 -0.41 7.22
C ASP A 65 6.34 -0.24 5.92
N ARG A 66 6.23 -1.18 4.97
CA ARG A 66 6.78 -1.03 3.61
C ARG A 66 6.25 0.20 2.89
N VAL A 67 4.99 0.57 3.12
CA VAL A 67 4.39 1.77 2.51
C VAL A 67 4.76 3.01 3.32
N ASN A 68 4.39 3.02 4.61
CA ASN A 68 4.46 4.24 5.42
C ASN A 68 5.91 4.69 5.67
N GLN A 69 6.82 3.76 5.98
CA GLN A 69 8.21 4.14 6.27
C GLN A 69 8.95 4.59 5.01
N VAL A 70 8.71 3.95 3.87
CA VAL A 70 9.33 4.35 2.61
C VAL A 70 8.82 5.72 2.19
N LEU A 71 7.50 5.93 2.17
CA LEU A 71 6.91 7.21 1.73
C LEU A 71 7.20 8.36 2.71
N ALA A 72 7.26 8.13 4.02
CA ALA A 72 7.66 9.16 4.99
C ALA A 72 9.10 9.66 4.78
N ASN A 73 9.98 8.79 4.26
CA ASN A 73 11.35 9.14 3.88
C ASN A 73 11.46 9.85 2.52
N GLN A 74 10.36 10.04 1.78
CA GLN A 74 10.34 10.79 0.52
C GLN A 74 9.79 12.21 0.77
N PRO A 75 10.63 13.27 0.74
CA PRO A 75 10.16 14.66 0.89
C PRO A 75 9.08 15.05 -0.13
N GLU A 76 9.14 14.48 -1.34
CA GLU A 76 8.18 14.70 -2.41
C GLU A 76 6.78 14.19 -2.03
N PHE A 77 6.69 13.11 -1.25
CA PHE A 77 5.39 12.63 -0.74
C PHE A 77 4.78 13.67 0.20
N ALA A 78 5.58 14.18 1.15
CA ALA A 78 5.10 15.19 2.08
C ALA A 78 4.65 16.48 1.35
N ALA A 79 5.37 16.89 0.31
CA ALA A 79 4.99 18.03 -0.52
C ALA A 79 3.69 17.78 -1.30
N ALA A 80 3.58 16.63 -1.97
CA ALA A 80 2.45 16.29 -2.83
C ALA A 80 1.14 16.11 -2.04
N PHE A 81 1.23 15.60 -0.80
CA PHE A 81 0.07 15.41 0.08
C PHE A 81 -0.06 16.49 1.16
N HIS A 82 0.69 17.59 1.05
CA HIS A 82 0.65 18.73 1.97
C HIS A 82 0.75 18.33 3.45
N CYS A 83 1.63 17.37 3.77
CA CYS A 83 1.83 16.90 5.13
C CYS A 83 2.59 17.94 5.96
N ASN A 84 2.07 18.31 7.13
CA ASN A 84 2.74 19.23 8.05
C ASN A 84 4.04 18.61 8.61
N VAL A 85 5.07 19.43 8.82
CA VAL A 85 6.35 19.00 9.40
C VAL A 85 6.12 18.41 10.80
N GLY A 86 6.78 17.29 11.09
CA GLY A 86 6.68 16.57 12.36
C GLY A 86 5.51 15.57 12.43
N THR A 87 4.69 15.47 11.39
CA THR A 87 3.68 14.41 11.29
C THR A 87 4.33 13.07 10.93
N PRO A 88 3.67 11.92 11.19
CA PRO A 88 4.24 10.60 10.87
C PRO A 88 4.67 10.42 9.41
N MET A 89 4.01 11.11 8.47
CA MET A 89 4.33 11.07 7.03
C MET A 89 5.22 12.23 6.55
N ASN A 90 5.64 13.11 7.46
CA ASN A 90 6.62 14.16 7.20
C ASN A 90 7.51 14.38 8.44
N PRO A 91 8.31 13.37 8.82
CA PRO A 91 9.22 13.47 9.95
C PRO A 91 10.32 14.51 9.68
N THR A 92 10.88 15.08 10.74
CA THR A 92 11.99 16.04 10.65
C THR A 92 13.29 15.36 10.21
N GLU A 93 13.52 14.14 10.72
CA GLU A 93 14.66 13.29 10.37
C GLU A 93 14.23 12.24 9.34
N ARG A 94 15.03 12.04 8.30
CA ARG A 94 14.79 11.04 7.25
C ARG A 94 16.02 10.18 7.03
N CYS A 95 15.80 8.92 6.69
CA CYS A 95 16.86 7.98 6.30
C CYS A 95 17.04 7.98 4.78
N ALA A 96 18.30 8.11 4.33
CA ALA A 96 18.70 7.89 2.94
C ALA A 96 19.92 6.95 2.94
N VAL A 97 19.90 5.94 2.07
CA VAL A 97 20.94 4.90 2.01
C VAL A 97 21.73 4.95 0.71
N TRP A 98 21.04 5.20 -0.41
CA TRP A 98 21.60 5.25 -1.76
C TRP A 98 21.82 6.69 -2.20
#